data_AF-A0A7U7PQR0-F1
#
_entry.id   AF-A0A7U7PQR0-F1
#
_cell.length_a   1.000
_cell.length_b   1.000
_cell.length_c   1.000
_cell.angle_alpha   90.00
_cell.angle_beta   90.00
_cell.angle_gamma   90.00
#
_symmetry.space_group_name_H-M   'P 1'
#
loop_
_entity.id
_entity.type
_entity.pdbx_description
1 polymer ?
#
loop_
_entity_poly.entity_id
_entity_poly.type
_entity_poly.pdbx_seq_one_letter_code
_entity_poly.pdbx_strand_id
1 'polypeptide(L)'
;MIQPSNVFKDNLAQLPAIDGIERIDLIDGKGAVAANIENQPGKQGSLAVYHYLRQAFGTLDAKAAEHGLAVFAEHTADARNRPGAHPNVDRLLAIVAGAEALHISVVAKV
;
A
#
# COMPACT_ATOMS: atom_id res chain seq x y z
N MET A 1 -0.25 10.65 10.71
CA MET A 1 -0.47 9.19 10.54
C MET A 1 -1.71 8.82 11.32
N ILE A 2 -2.56 7.95 10.78
CA ILE A 2 -3.73 7.43 11.52
C ILE A 2 -3.27 6.44 12.60
N GLN A 3 -4.11 6.19 13.60
CA GLN A 3 -3.94 5.04 14.50
C GLN A 3 -4.83 3.90 13.98
N PRO A 4 -4.26 2.83 13.41
CA PRO A 4 -5.07 1.75 12.84
C PRO A 4 -5.84 0.98 13.92
N SER A 5 -7.08 0.61 13.60
CA SER A 5 -7.86 -0.42 14.30
C SER A 5 -7.63 -1.79 13.63
N ASN A 6 -8.25 -2.83 14.19
CA ASN A 6 -8.23 -4.18 13.64
C ASN A 6 -9.29 -4.42 12.54
N VAL A 7 -9.93 -3.37 12.02
CA VAL A 7 -10.95 -3.46 10.96
C VAL A 7 -10.52 -2.59 9.78
N PHE A 8 -10.23 -3.21 8.63
CA PHE A 8 -9.70 -2.54 7.45
C PHE A 8 -10.62 -1.43 6.95
N LYS A 9 -11.94 -1.68 6.95
CA LYS A 9 -12.93 -0.69 6.51
C LYS A 9 -12.90 0.59 7.35
N ASP A 10 -12.69 0.48 8.66
CA ASP A 10 -12.63 1.62 9.57
C ASP A 10 -11.32 2.41 9.38
N ASN A 11 -10.22 1.72 9.09
CA ASN A 11 -8.95 2.34 8.73
C ASN A 11 -9.06 3.08 7.39
N LEU A 12 -9.69 2.45 6.39
CA LEU A 12 -9.88 2.97 5.05
C LEU A 12 -10.67 4.29 5.06
N ALA A 13 -11.68 4.40 5.93
CA ALA A 13 -12.51 5.61 6.08
C ALA A 13 -11.72 6.84 6.58
N GLN A 14 -10.53 6.65 7.14
CA GLN A 14 -9.66 7.73 7.63
C GLN A 14 -8.61 8.17 6.60
N LEU A 15 -8.51 7.46 5.47
CA LEU A 15 -7.45 7.70 4.47
C LEU A 15 -7.81 8.86 3.53
N PRO A 16 -6.80 9.52 2.93
CA PRO A 16 -7.04 10.57 1.94
C PRO A 16 -7.82 10.05 0.73
N ALA A 17 -8.62 10.93 0.14
CA ALA A 17 -9.38 10.65 -1.08
C ALA A 17 -8.46 10.25 -2.26
N ILE A 18 -9.02 9.46 -3.19
CA ILE A 18 -8.31 8.90 -4.35
C ILE A 18 -8.96 9.27 -5.69
N ASP A 19 -9.95 10.16 -5.70
CA ASP A 19 -10.76 10.50 -6.87
C ASP A 19 -9.93 11.04 -8.04
N GLY A 20 -8.86 11.79 -7.75
CA GLY A 20 -7.93 12.35 -8.74
C GLY A 20 -6.80 11.42 -9.18
N ILE A 21 -6.73 10.20 -8.65
CA ILE A 21 -5.62 9.26 -8.93
C ILE A 21 -6.05 8.30 -10.05
N GLU A 22 -5.24 8.19 -11.10
CA GLU A 22 -5.39 7.16 -12.14
C GLU A 22 -4.80 5.84 -11.65
N ARG A 23 -3.56 5.86 -11.15
CA ARG A 23 -2.86 4.72 -10.59
C ARG A 23 -1.71 5.13 -9.69
N ILE A 24 -1.13 4.16 -9.00
CA ILE A 24 0.16 4.27 -8.31
C ILE A 24 1.15 3.34 -9.00
N ASP A 25 2.33 3.86 -9.31
CA ASP A 25 3.47 3.07 -9.78
C ASP A 25 4.48 2.91 -8.61
N LEU A 26 4.90 1.68 -8.35
CA LEU A 26 5.94 1.36 -7.35
C LEU A 26 7.27 1.19 -8.08
N ILE A 27 8.25 2.01 -7.73
CA ILE A 27 9.51 2.14 -8.44
C ILE A 27 10.64 1.58 -7.58
N ASP A 28 11.47 0.70 -8.13
CA ASP A 28 12.64 0.14 -7.44
C ASP A 28 13.83 1.13 -7.40
N GLY A 29 14.91 0.79 -6.68
CA GLY A 29 16.09 1.65 -6.58
C GLY A 29 16.86 1.82 -7.90
N LYS A 30 16.50 1.08 -8.95
CA LYS A 30 17.05 1.24 -10.30
C LYS A 30 16.17 2.13 -11.19
N GLY A 31 15.04 2.62 -10.67
CA GLY A 31 14.10 3.46 -11.41
C GLY A 31 13.11 2.67 -12.27
N ALA A 32 13.04 1.35 -12.15
CA ALA A 32 12.09 0.52 -12.90
C ALA A 32 10.76 0.39 -12.14
N VAL A 33 9.65 0.35 -12.88
CA VAL A 33 8.33 0.08 -12.29
C VAL A 33 8.23 -1.40 -11.92
N ALA A 34 8.30 -1.68 -10.62
CA ALA A 34 8.19 -3.02 -10.05
C ALA A 34 6.75 -3.52 -9.96
N ALA A 35 5.78 -2.61 -9.87
CA ALA A 35 4.34 -2.92 -9.93
C ALA A 35 3.50 -1.64 -10.09
N ASN A 36 2.24 -1.81 -10.45
CA ASN A 36 1.24 -0.74 -10.43
C ASN A 36 -0.01 -1.14 -9.63
N ILE A 37 -0.72 -0.14 -9.13
CA ILE A 37 -2.04 -0.27 -8.48
C ILE A 37 -2.96 0.70 -9.21
N GLU A 38 -3.84 0.18 -10.05
CA GLU A 38 -4.80 0.98 -10.81
C GLU A 38 -6.00 1.39 -9.94
N ASN A 39 -6.57 2.56 -10.20
CA ASN A 39 -7.85 2.98 -9.62
C ASN A 39 -9.02 2.27 -10.32
N GLN A 40 -9.18 0.98 -10.03
CA GLN A 40 -10.22 0.11 -10.58
C GLN A 40 -10.95 -0.67 -9.48
N PRO A 41 -12.21 -1.11 -9.72
CA PRO A 41 -12.96 -1.93 -8.76
C PRO A 41 -12.13 -3.11 -8.24
N GLY A 42 -12.14 -3.30 -6.91
CA GLY A 42 -11.35 -4.33 -6.23
C GLY A 42 -9.91 -3.95 -5.87
N LYS A 43 -9.33 -2.89 -6.47
CA LYS A 43 -7.97 -2.39 -6.14
C LYS A 43 -7.96 -1.11 -5.30
N GLN A 44 -9.08 -0.41 -5.22
CA GLN A 44 -9.19 0.92 -4.60
C GLN A 44 -8.76 0.98 -3.14
N GLY A 45 -9.01 -0.08 -2.35
CA GLY A 45 -8.53 -0.15 -0.97
C GLY A 45 -7.00 -0.09 -0.88
N SER A 46 -6.30 -0.87 -1.72
CA SER A 46 -4.83 -0.80 -1.77
C SER A 46 -4.34 0.54 -2.33
N LEU A 47 -5.03 1.11 -3.33
CA LEU A 47 -4.66 2.41 -3.87
C LEU A 47 -4.68 3.50 -2.77
N ALA A 48 -5.72 3.54 -1.96
CA ALA A 48 -5.84 4.48 -0.85
C ALA A 48 -4.74 4.28 0.21
N VAL A 49 -4.45 3.02 0.57
CA VAL A 49 -3.37 2.71 1.53
C VAL A 49 -2.02 3.19 1.01
N TYR A 50 -1.67 2.87 -0.24
CA TYR A 50 -0.38 3.26 -0.80
C TYR A 50 -0.28 4.77 -1.03
N HIS A 51 -1.38 5.44 -1.40
CA HIS A 51 -1.43 6.91 -1.47
C HIS A 51 -1.15 7.53 -0.09
N TYR A 52 -1.79 7.02 0.95
CA TYR A 52 -1.55 7.43 2.33
C TYR A 52 -0.09 7.21 2.76
N LEU A 53 0.47 6.01 2.51
CA LEU A 53 1.86 5.69 2.87
C LEU A 53 2.85 6.65 2.21
N ARG A 54 2.62 7.01 0.94
CA ARG A 54 3.43 8.02 0.24
C ARG A 54 3.40 9.36 0.96
N GLN A 55 2.24 9.83 1.40
CA GLN A 55 2.10 11.11 2.10
C GLN A 55 2.72 11.07 3.50
N ALA A 56 2.59 9.94 4.21
CA ALA A 56 3.00 9.82 5.60
C ALA A 56 4.50 9.53 5.78
N PHE A 57 5.14 8.83 4.84
CA PHE A 57 6.51 8.32 4.99
C PHE A 57 7.46 8.77 3.87
N GLY A 58 6.96 9.21 2.72
CA GLY A 58 7.77 9.56 1.55
C GLY A 58 8.31 8.34 0.78
N THR A 59 8.96 7.40 1.48
CA THR A 59 9.50 6.15 0.93
C THR A 59 8.77 4.94 1.51
N LEU A 60 8.55 3.90 0.72
CA LEU A 60 8.01 2.62 1.19
C LEU A 60 9.14 1.72 1.70
N ASP A 61 9.66 2.06 2.87
CA ASP A 61 10.65 1.27 3.61
C ASP A 61 9.98 0.31 4.60
N ALA A 62 10.77 -0.43 5.39
CA ALA A 62 10.26 -1.37 6.38
C ALA A 62 9.30 -0.72 7.39
N LYS A 63 9.56 0.51 7.83
CA LYS A 63 8.70 1.23 8.78
C LYS A 63 7.36 1.60 8.15
N ALA A 64 7.38 2.12 6.92
CA ALA A 64 6.17 2.40 6.16
C ALA A 64 5.36 1.12 5.90
N ALA A 65 6.04 0.02 5.57
CA ALA A 65 5.44 -1.27 5.31
C ALA A 65 4.79 -1.87 6.57
N GLU A 66 5.46 -1.84 7.73
CA GLU A 66 4.88 -2.25 9.02
C GLU A 66 3.61 -1.49 9.34
N HIS A 67 3.63 -0.17 9.15
CA HIS A 67 2.44 0.65 9.35
C HIS A 67 1.34 0.31 8.34
N GLY A 68 1.68 0.11 7.06
CA GLY A 68 0.74 -0.32 6.03
C GLY A 68 0.07 -1.66 6.36
N LEU A 69 0.82 -2.62 6.89
CA LEU A 69 0.28 -3.90 7.36
C LEU A 69 -0.71 -3.71 8.52
N ALA A 70 -0.45 -2.78 9.44
CA ALA A 70 -1.41 -2.44 10.49
C ALA A 70 -2.67 -1.80 9.90
N VAL A 71 -2.53 -0.92 8.90
CA VAL A 71 -3.67 -0.32 8.19
C VAL A 71 -4.52 -1.38 7.48
N PHE A 72 -3.89 -2.36 6.82
CA PHE A 72 -4.58 -3.49 6.17
C PHE A 72 -5.29 -4.45 7.14
N ALA A 73 -5.03 -4.34 8.44
CA ALA A 73 -5.75 -5.03 9.50
C ALA A 73 -5.93 -6.54 9.25
N GLU A 74 -7.16 -7.05 9.19
CA GLU A 74 -7.48 -8.47 9.02
C GLU A 74 -6.87 -9.09 7.75
N HIS A 75 -6.63 -8.30 6.69
CA HIS A 75 -5.99 -8.77 5.46
C HIS A 75 -4.52 -9.14 5.65
N THR A 76 -3.84 -8.55 6.63
CA THR A 76 -2.45 -8.92 6.97
C THR A 76 -2.37 -10.33 7.52
N ALA A 77 -3.28 -10.71 8.41
CA ALA A 77 -3.33 -12.06 8.95
C ALA A 77 -3.66 -13.08 7.84
N ASP A 78 -4.60 -12.74 6.96
CA ASP A 78 -4.99 -13.59 5.84
C ASP A 78 -3.86 -13.78 4.82
N ALA A 79 -3.11 -12.73 4.46
CA ALA A 79 -1.95 -12.80 3.57
C ALA A 79 -0.84 -13.71 4.12
N ARG A 80 -0.57 -13.66 5.43
CA ARG A 80 0.39 -14.58 6.08
C ARG A 80 -0.03 -16.04 5.98
N ASN A 81 -1.32 -16.32 6.05
CA ASN A 81 -1.87 -17.68 5.98
C ASN A 81 -2.04 -18.17 4.53
N ARG A 82 -2.15 -17.26 3.56
CA ARG A 82 -2.36 -17.56 2.15
C ARG A 82 -1.42 -16.73 1.27
N PRO A 83 -0.12 -17.03 1.24
CA PRO A 83 0.85 -16.26 0.45
C PRO A 83 0.43 -16.14 -1.02
N GLY A 84 0.45 -14.92 -1.55
CA GLY A 84 0.05 -14.60 -2.92
C GLY A 84 -1.43 -14.27 -3.10
N ALA A 85 -2.28 -14.45 -2.07
CA ALA A 85 -3.70 -14.06 -2.13
C ALA A 85 -3.90 -12.55 -2.14
N HIS A 86 -2.94 -11.78 -1.62
CA HIS A 86 -3.03 -10.32 -1.47
C HIS A 86 -1.74 -9.65 -1.96
N PRO A 87 -1.50 -9.52 -3.28
CA PRO A 87 -0.21 -9.09 -3.82
C PRO A 87 0.32 -7.77 -3.22
N ASN A 88 -0.57 -6.85 -2.85
CA ASN A 88 -0.19 -5.58 -2.22
C ASN A 88 0.18 -5.72 -0.73
N VAL A 89 -0.43 -6.66 0.00
CA VAL A 89 -0.10 -6.95 1.40
C VAL A 89 1.15 -7.84 1.46
N ASP A 90 1.25 -8.83 0.58
CA ASP A 90 2.42 -9.70 0.41
C ASP A 90 3.69 -8.88 0.15
N ARG A 91 3.58 -7.82 -0.66
CA ARG A 91 4.69 -6.88 -0.91
C ARG A 91 5.15 -6.18 0.37
N LEU A 92 4.24 -5.71 1.20
CA LEU A 92 4.60 -5.07 2.47
C LEU A 92 5.25 -6.08 3.41
N LEU A 93 4.74 -7.32 3.48
CA LEU A 93 5.37 -8.40 4.24
C LEU A 93 6.81 -8.65 3.78
N ALA A 94 7.05 -8.67 2.47
CA ALA A 94 8.40 -8.84 1.92
C ALA A 94 9.34 -7.68 2.28
N ILE A 95 8.88 -6.44 2.22
CA ILE A 95 9.67 -5.26 2.59
C ILE A 95 10.02 -5.29 4.09
N VAL A 96 9.07 -5.65 4.95
CA VAL A 96 9.34 -5.88 6.39
C VAL A 96 10.37 -6.99 6.60
N ALA A 97 10.35 -8.02 5.75
CA ALA A 97 11.32 -9.12 5.79
C ALA A 97 12.69 -8.79 5.16
N GLY A 98 12.93 -7.54 4.74
CA GLY A 98 14.23 -7.09 4.22
C GLY A 98 14.31 -6.99 2.70
N ALA A 99 13.20 -7.07 1.97
CA ALA A 99 13.18 -6.69 0.56
C ALA A 99 13.49 -5.19 0.39
N GLU A 100 13.90 -4.82 -0.83
CA GLU A 100 14.27 -3.45 -1.17
C GLU A 100 13.11 -2.46 -0.94
N ALA A 101 13.42 -1.29 -0.39
CA ALA A 101 12.47 -0.20 -0.27
C ALA A 101 12.05 0.31 -1.66
N LEU A 102 10.80 0.74 -1.79
CA LEU A 102 10.26 1.24 -3.06
C LEU A 102 9.88 2.72 -2.97
N HIS A 103 9.94 3.40 -4.09
CA HIS A 103 9.34 4.73 -4.24
C HIS A 103 7.90 4.61 -4.74
N ILE A 104 7.00 5.43 -4.19
CA ILE A 104 5.58 5.48 -4.59
C ILE A 104 5.36 6.71 -5.47
N SER A 105 5.10 6.48 -6.75
CA SER A 105 4.72 7.53 -7.71
C SER A 105 3.22 7.54 -7.93
N VAL A 106 2.57 8.70 -7.76
CA VAL A 106 1.13 8.88 -7.97
C VAL A 106 0.91 9.44 -9.37
N VAL A 107 0.12 8.75 -10.19
CA VAL A 107 -0.28 9.20 -11.52
C VAL A 107 -1.68 9.79 -11.43
N ALA A 108 -1.83 11.06 -11.80
CA ALA A 108 -3.12 11.76 -11.77
C ALA A 108 -3.98 11.42 -13.00
N LYS A 109 -5.31 11.47 -12.85
CA LYS A 109 -6.23 11.40 -13.99
C LYS A 109 -6.04 12.62 -14.91
N VAL A 110 -6.22 12.41 -16.21
CA VAL A 110 -6.29 13.46 -17.23
C VAL A 110 -7.68 14.09 -17.27
#